data_AF-A0A662UQ49-F1
#
_entry.id   AF-A0A662UQ49-F1
#
_cell.length_a   1.000
_cell.length_b   1.000
_cell.length_c   1.000
_cell.angle_alpha   90.00
_cell.angle_beta   90.00
_cell.angle_gamma   90.00
#
_symmetry.space_group_name_H-M   'P 1'
#
loop_
_entity.id
_entity.type
_entity.pdbx_description
1 polymer ?
#
loop_
_entity_poly.entity_id
_entity_poly.type
_entity_poly.pdbx_seq_one_letter_code
_entity_poly.pdbx_strand_id
1 'polypeptide(L)'
;MPTTISSSLINHEGRLENKYRKLILSNIESLYNIVPEKDISSILFNTRSLNIGVATNNEILYPKLLRIYKILGSDLVIFPMNTFNYKYSMTTYIAKSRIEENNLSLIMMGSVIEFRGELGGGAPTIIYDEEGSKIYEYKGTKPTLILLPMNFFRRKSKVIGDLDKLIHNMKTYRTIERS
;
A
#
# COMPACT_ATOMS: atom_id res chain seq x y z
N MET A 1 2.79 -26.55 -10.93
CA MET A 1 3.29 -25.21 -11.34
C MET A 1 3.87 -24.54 -10.10
N PRO A 2 5.02 -23.86 -10.18
CA PRO A 2 5.57 -23.12 -9.04
C PRO A 2 4.61 -22.03 -8.58
N THR A 3 4.37 -21.93 -7.27
CA THR A 3 3.50 -20.92 -6.67
C THR A 3 4.26 -19.61 -6.54
N THR A 4 3.61 -18.48 -6.83
CA THR A 4 4.22 -17.14 -6.67
C THR A 4 3.28 -16.23 -5.90
N ILE A 5 3.85 -15.29 -5.14
CA ILE A 5 3.09 -14.19 -4.55
C ILE A 5 3.29 -12.98 -5.47
N SER A 6 2.20 -12.41 -5.95
CA SER A 6 2.25 -11.32 -6.92
C SER A 6 1.19 -10.26 -6.67
N SER A 7 1.54 -9.02 -6.98
CA SER A 7 0.59 -7.91 -7.12
C SER A 7 0.45 -7.58 -8.60
N SER A 8 -0.69 -7.01 -9.00
CA SER A 8 -0.96 -6.69 -10.41
C SER A 8 -1.53 -5.29 -10.53
N LEU A 9 -1.02 -4.53 -11.49
CA LEU A 9 -1.59 -3.27 -11.93
C LEU A 9 -2.54 -3.57 -13.09
N ILE A 10 -3.83 -3.31 -12.87
CA ILE A 10 -4.88 -3.46 -13.88
C ILE A 10 -5.44 -2.08 -14.15
N ASN A 11 -5.54 -1.70 -15.41
CA ASN A 11 -6.07 -0.39 -15.78
C ASN A 11 -7.60 -0.36 -15.83
N HIS A 12 -8.14 0.83 -16.09
CA HIS A 12 -9.58 1.09 -16.15
C HIS A 12 -10.31 0.30 -17.27
N GLU A 13 -9.60 -0.23 -18.27
CA GLU A 13 -10.14 -1.09 -19.32
C GLU A 13 -10.11 -2.59 -18.91
N GLY A 14 -9.62 -2.92 -17.72
CA GLY A 14 -9.46 -4.29 -17.25
C GLY A 14 -8.21 -5.00 -17.79
N ARG A 15 -7.28 -4.28 -18.42
CA ARG A 15 -6.04 -4.86 -18.96
C ARG A 15 -4.94 -4.89 -17.89
N LEU A 16 -4.21 -6.00 -17.83
CA LEU A 16 -3.00 -6.13 -17.00
C LEU A 16 -1.87 -5.28 -17.62
N GLU A 17 -1.49 -4.19 -16.95
CA GLU A 17 -0.39 -3.33 -17.40
C GLU A 17 0.95 -3.78 -16.86
N ASN A 18 0.97 -4.26 -15.61
CA ASN A 18 2.18 -4.73 -14.98
C ASN A 18 1.88 -5.77 -13.88
N LYS A 19 2.85 -6.63 -13.58
CA LYS A 19 2.78 -7.64 -12.55
C LYS A 19 4.08 -7.65 -11.75
N TYR A 20 3.97 -7.30 -10.48
CA TYR A 20 5.05 -7.44 -9.52
C TYR A 20 5.01 -8.85 -8.93
N ARG A 21 6.15 -9.51 -8.85
CA ARG A 21 6.30 -10.76 -8.11
C ARG A 21 7.26 -10.53 -6.96
N LYS A 22 6.91 -11.11 -5.81
CA LYS A 22 7.64 -10.93 -4.56
C LYS A 22 9.10 -11.32 -4.73
N LEU A 23 10.01 -10.45 -4.30
CA LEU A 23 11.46 -10.66 -4.46
C LEU A 23 12.05 -11.38 -3.25
N ILE A 24 11.57 -11.06 -2.06
CA ILE A 24 12.12 -11.58 -0.81
C ILE A 24 11.06 -12.40 -0.08
N LEU A 25 11.30 -13.71 0.00
CA LEU A 25 10.42 -14.62 0.71
C LEU A 25 10.75 -14.65 2.21
N SER A 26 9.71 -14.83 3.02
CA SER A 26 9.86 -15.24 4.41
C SER A 26 10.23 -16.72 4.49
N ASN A 27 10.76 -17.14 5.64
CA ASN A 27 11.07 -18.54 5.89
C ASN A 27 9.84 -19.45 5.69
N ILE A 28 8.66 -18.97 6.10
CA ILE A 28 7.40 -19.70 5.95
C ILE A 28 7.05 -19.84 4.46
N GLU A 29 7.10 -18.76 3.69
CA GLU A 29 6.80 -18.79 2.25
C GLU A 29 7.75 -19.72 1.47
N SER A 30 9.04 -19.74 1.83
CA SER A 30 10.03 -20.64 1.24
C SER A 30 9.73 -22.12 1.49
N LEU A 31 9.11 -22.48 2.62
CA LEU A 31 8.70 -23.85 2.91
C LEU A 31 7.54 -24.34 2.02
N TYR A 32 6.73 -23.42 1.48
CA TYR A 32 5.56 -23.73 0.64
C TYR A 32 5.89 -23.78 -0.86
N ASN A 33 7.14 -24.02 -1.24
CA ASN A 33 7.60 -24.04 -2.63
C ASN A 33 7.24 -22.76 -3.42
N ILE A 34 7.19 -21.62 -2.73
CA ILE A 34 7.03 -20.32 -3.38
C ILE A 34 8.38 -19.94 -3.98
N VAL A 35 8.36 -19.46 -5.22
CA VAL A 35 9.59 -19.05 -5.92
C VAL A 35 9.69 -17.52 -5.93
N PRO A 36 10.81 -16.94 -5.46
CA PRO A 36 11.02 -15.50 -5.52
C PRO A 36 11.25 -15.07 -6.97
N GLU A 37 10.83 -13.84 -7.28
CA GLU A 37 11.25 -13.18 -8.50
C GLU A 37 12.74 -12.82 -8.44
N LYS A 38 13.41 -12.90 -9.59
CA LYS A 38 14.83 -12.54 -9.71
C LYS A 38 15.01 -11.27 -10.52
N ASP A 39 14.03 -10.89 -11.32
CA ASP A 39 14.07 -9.70 -12.14
C ASP A 39 13.46 -8.49 -11.42
N ILE A 40 14.23 -7.41 -11.32
CA ILE A 40 13.81 -6.14 -10.72
C ILE A 40 13.21 -5.18 -11.75
N SER A 41 13.18 -5.53 -13.04
CA SER A 41 12.64 -4.70 -14.11
C SER A 41 11.16 -4.34 -13.93
N SER A 42 10.40 -5.22 -13.28
CA SER A 42 8.95 -5.11 -13.06
C SER A 42 8.57 -4.66 -11.63
N ILE A 43 9.54 -4.11 -10.89
CA ILE A 43 9.36 -3.84 -9.46
C ILE A 43 8.49 -2.61 -9.14
N LEU A 44 8.32 -1.71 -10.12
CA LEU A 44 7.48 -0.52 -10.02
C LEU A 44 6.26 -0.62 -10.93
N PHE A 45 5.12 -0.17 -10.40
CA PHE A 45 3.91 0.09 -11.15
C PHE A 45 3.91 1.53 -11.61
N ASN A 46 4.21 1.73 -12.89
CA ASN A 46 4.21 3.05 -13.52
C ASN A 46 2.80 3.37 -14.00
N THR A 47 2.16 4.33 -13.35
CA THR A 47 0.88 4.89 -13.80
C THR A 47 1.12 6.21 -14.53
N ARG A 48 0.08 6.82 -15.10
CA ARG A 48 0.19 8.14 -15.74
C ARG A 48 0.69 9.24 -14.80
N SER A 49 0.51 9.10 -13.50
CA SER A 49 0.79 10.20 -12.55
C SER A 49 1.57 9.80 -11.31
N LEU A 50 1.83 8.50 -11.08
CA LEU A 50 2.61 8.02 -9.94
C LEU A 50 3.40 6.77 -10.33
N ASN A 51 4.63 6.68 -9.85
CA ASN A 51 5.40 5.45 -9.82
C ASN A 51 5.23 4.79 -8.45
N ILE A 52 4.69 3.58 -8.43
CA ILE A 52 4.26 2.91 -7.20
C ILE A 52 5.11 1.66 -6.97
N GLY A 53 5.85 1.63 -5.87
CA GLY A 53 6.48 0.41 -5.36
C GLY A 53 5.49 -0.43 -4.56
N VAL A 54 5.66 -1.75 -4.57
CA VAL A 54 4.88 -2.67 -3.71
C VAL A 54 5.82 -3.55 -2.91
N ALA A 55 5.84 -3.38 -1.60
CA ALA A 55 6.53 -4.27 -0.67
C ALA A 55 5.49 -5.16 -0.01
N THR A 56 5.65 -6.48 0.02
CA THR A 56 4.65 -7.39 0.61
C THR A 56 5.16 -8.02 1.91
N ASN A 57 4.37 -7.97 2.98
CA ASN A 57 4.63 -8.65 4.25
C ASN A 57 5.98 -8.32 4.92
N ASN A 58 6.96 -9.21 4.83
CA ASN A 58 8.27 -9.06 5.46
C ASN A 58 9.25 -8.25 4.62
N GLU A 59 8.91 -7.88 3.39
CA GLU A 59 9.77 -7.08 2.51
C GLU A 59 10.11 -5.70 3.07
N ILE A 60 9.22 -5.10 3.87
CA ILE A 60 9.48 -3.84 4.58
C ILE A 60 10.67 -3.94 5.55
N LEU A 61 10.98 -5.15 6.04
CA LEU A 61 12.10 -5.39 6.95
C LEU A 61 13.45 -5.19 6.25
N TYR A 62 13.50 -5.26 4.92
CA TYR A 62 14.73 -5.20 4.13
C TYR A 62 14.96 -3.77 3.60
N PRO A 63 15.82 -2.96 4.25
CA PRO A 63 16.00 -1.55 3.89
C PRO A 63 16.48 -1.36 2.45
N LYS A 64 17.30 -2.28 1.96
CA LYS A 64 17.85 -2.25 0.59
C LYS A 64 16.75 -2.25 -0.48
N LEU A 65 15.64 -2.95 -0.23
CA LEU A 65 14.53 -3.02 -1.18
C LEU A 65 13.86 -1.65 -1.36
N LEU A 66 13.58 -0.96 -0.26
CA LEU A 66 12.96 0.38 -0.32
C LEU A 66 13.90 1.42 -0.91
N ARG A 67 15.21 1.25 -0.70
CA ARG A 67 16.22 2.06 -1.36
C ARG A 67 16.22 1.87 -2.88
N ILE A 68 16.03 0.63 -3.35
CA ILE A 68 15.87 0.35 -4.79
C ILE A 68 14.63 1.06 -5.33
N TYR A 69 13.48 1.00 -4.63
CA TYR A 69 12.29 1.76 -5.05
C TYR A 69 12.59 3.25 -5.21
N LYS A 70 13.30 3.86 -4.25
CA LYS A 70 13.65 5.27 -4.34
C LYS A 70 14.56 5.57 -5.52
N ILE A 71 15.61 4.77 -5.74
CA ILE A 71 16.56 4.93 -6.86
C ILE A 71 15.84 4.84 -8.21
N LEU A 72 14.87 3.95 -8.32
CA LEU A 72 14.06 3.78 -9.52
C LEU A 72 12.95 4.84 -9.69
N GLY A 73 12.88 5.82 -8.78
CA GLY A 73 11.96 6.95 -8.89
C GLY A 73 10.53 6.67 -8.42
N SER A 74 10.36 5.79 -7.43
CA SER A 74 9.06 5.57 -6.77
C SER A 74 8.61 6.84 -6.04
N ASP A 75 7.36 7.23 -6.27
CA ASP A 75 6.67 8.33 -5.57
C ASP A 75 6.06 7.83 -4.24
N LEU A 76 5.58 6.58 -4.22
CA LEU A 76 4.86 5.95 -3.12
C LEU A 76 5.20 4.47 -3.04
N VAL A 77 5.26 3.90 -1.83
CA VAL A 77 5.24 2.45 -1.62
C VAL A 77 3.90 2.03 -1.01
N ILE A 78 3.26 1.01 -1.59
CA ILE A 78 2.12 0.32 -0.98
C ILE A 78 2.65 -0.93 -0.29
N PHE A 79 2.26 -1.09 0.98
CA PHE A 79 2.68 -2.17 1.85
C PHE A 79 1.47 -2.95 2.38
N PRO A 80 1.01 -4.01 1.67
CA PRO A 80 0.02 -4.94 2.19
C PRO A 80 0.58 -5.68 3.40
N MET A 81 -0.11 -5.55 4.54
CA MET A 81 0.30 -6.17 5.80
C MET A 81 -0.35 -7.53 6.01
N ASN A 82 0.43 -8.46 6.57
CA ASN A 82 -0.10 -9.70 7.12
C ASN A 82 -0.59 -9.47 8.56
N THR A 83 -1.91 -9.52 8.76
CA THR A 83 -2.55 -9.31 10.06
C THR A 83 -2.18 -10.36 11.11
N PHE A 84 -1.86 -11.60 10.72
CA PHE A 84 -1.47 -12.64 11.68
C PHE A 84 -0.14 -12.36 12.38
N ASN A 85 0.78 -11.62 11.74
CA ASN A 85 2.10 -11.30 12.26
C ASN A 85 2.24 -9.81 12.64
N TYR A 86 1.11 -9.13 12.79
CA TYR A 86 1.10 -7.69 13.03
C TYR A 86 1.37 -7.36 14.51
N LYS A 87 2.36 -6.48 14.75
CA LYS A 87 2.58 -5.85 16.05
C LYS A 87 2.68 -4.35 15.84
N TYR A 88 1.65 -3.62 16.26
CA TYR A 88 1.50 -2.19 16.00
C TYR A 88 2.77 -1.36 16.23
N SER A 89 3.34 -1.44 17.44
CA SER A 89 4.54 -0.65 17.79
C SER A 89 5.73 -0.97 16.89
N MET A 90 6.02 -2.26 16.68
CA MET A 90 7.13 -2.69 15.84
C MET A 90 6.91 -2.29 14.37
N THR A 91 5.74 -2.58 13.80
CA THR A 91 5.49 -2.33 12.38
C THR A 91 5.50 -0.83 12.08
N THR A 92 4.92 0.00 12.95
CA THR A 92 4.96 1.47 12.79
C THR A 92 6.36 2.04 12.95
N TYR A 93 7.17 1.52 13.87
CA TYR A 93 8.58 1.92 14.02
C TYR A 93 9.39 1.61 12.76
N ILE A 94 9.29 0.37 12.26
CA ILE A 94 9.98 -0.03 11.03
C ILE A 94 9.53 0.82 9.84
N ALA A 95 8.22 1.00 9.69
CA ALA A 95 7.68 1.84 8.63
C ALA A 95 8.27 3.25 8.66
N LYS A 96 8.26 3.89 9.84
CA LYS A 96 8.82 5.23 10.02
C LYS A 96 10.31 5.28 9.69
N SER A 97 11.12 4.34 10.19
CA SER A 97 12.55 4.29 9.86
C SER A 97 12.77 4.16 8.35
N ARG A 98 11.98 3.32 7.66
CA ARG A 98 12.11 3.13 6.21
C ARG A 98 11.74 4.37 5.41
N ILE A 99 10.74 5.11 5.85
CA ILE A 99 10.35 6.38 5.25
C ILE A 99 11.49 7.39 5.40
N GLU A 100 11.99 7.60 6.62
CA GLU A 100 13.06 8.55 6.92
C GLU A 100 14.36 8.22 6.18
N GLU A 101 14.71 6.92 6.07
CA GLU A 101 15.90 6.45 5.34
C GLU A 101 15.84 6.74 3.83
N ASN A 102 14.63 6.76 3.23
CA ASN A 102 14.47 6.76 1.78
C ASN A 102 13.72 8.00 1.23
N ASN A 103 13.18 8.84 2.10
CA ASN A 103 12.31 9.97 1.74
C ASN A 103 11.19 9.52 0.77
N LEU A 104 10.41 8.53 1.23
CA LEU A 104 9.33 7.89 0.47
C LEU A 104 8.03 7.92 1.27
N SER A 105 6.94 8.31 0.63
CA SER A 105 5.61 8.11 1.21
C SER A 105 5.25 6.62 1.25
N LEU A 106 4.44 6.23 2.24
CA LEU A 106 4.11 4.82 2.50
C LEU A 106 2.63 4.66 2.87
N ILE A 107 1.93 3.77 2.16
CA ILE A 107 0.60 3.28 2.57
C ILE A 107 0.77 1.88 3.13
N MET A 108 0.59 1.73 4.43
CA MET A 108 0.46 0.44 5.08
C MET A 108 -0.99 -0.01 5.00
N MET A 109 -1.28 -1.00 4.15
CA MET A 109 -2.64 -1.49 3.96
C MET A 109 -2.92 -2.61 4.96
N GLY A 110 -3.81 -2.31 5.91
CA GLY A 110 -4.28 -3.25 6.91
C GLY A 110 -5.35 -4.20 6.35
N SER A 111 -5.70 -5.20 7.15
CA SER A 111 -6.80 -6.11 6.85
C SER A 111 -7.46 -6.62 8.11
N VAL A 112 -8.69 -7.08 7.99
CA VAL A 112 -9.46 -7.72 9.06
C VAL A 112 -9.60 -9.19 8.71
N ILE A 113 -9.39 -10.07 9.69
CA ILE A 113 -9.60 -11.50 9.54
C ILE A 113 -10.90 -11.85 10.25
N GLU A 114 -11.83 -12.42 9.50
CA GLU A 114 -13.06 -12.99 10.04
C GLU A 114 -13.03 -14.50 9.83
N PHE A 115 -13.31 -15.25 10.90
CA PHE A 115 -13.37 -16.70 10.86
C PHE A 115 -14.66 -17.15 11.52
N ARG A 116 -15.52 -17.83 10.75
CA ARG A 116 -16.83 -18.36 11.22
C ARG A 116 -17.74 -17.29 11.86
N GLY A 117 -17.74 -16.07 11.31
CA GLY A 117 -18.54 -14.96 11.84
C GLY A 117 -17.91 -14.20 13.01
N GLU A 118 -16.76 -14.66 13.51
CA GLU A 118 -16.03 -14.01 14.58
C GLU A 118 -14.81 -13.25 14.05
N LEU A 119 -14.56 -12.07 14.61
CA LEU A 119 -13.37 -11.28 14.31
C LEU A 119 -12.14 -11.96 14.92
N GLY A 120 -11.31 -12.58 14.07
CA GLY A 120 -10.06 -13.23 14.46
C GLY A 120 -8.89 -12.26 14.64
N GLY A 121 -9.00 -11.02 14.13
CA GLY A 121 -7.99 -9.98 14.31
C GLY A 121 -8.06 -8.88 13.26
N GLY A 122 -7.27 -7.83 13.45
CA GLY A 122 -7.22 -6.69 12.53
C GLY A 122 -5.88 -5.97 12.58
N ALA A 123 -5.43 -5.50 11.42
CA ALA A 123 -4.35 -4.54 11.30
C ALA A 123 -4.93 -3.24 10.71
N PRO A 124 -4.53 -2.06 11.23
CA PRO A 124 -5.02 -0.79 10.73
C PRO A 124 -4.44 -0.46 9.36
N THR A 125 -5.15 0.34 8.58
CA THR A 125 -4.54 1.01 7.42
C THR A 125 -3.93 2.32 7.87
N ILE A 126 -2.64 2.54 7.59
CA ILE A 126 -1.89 3.73 8.02
C ILE A 126 -1.25 4.38 6.80
N ILE A 127 -1.34 5.70 6.71
CA ILE A 127 -0.75 6.49 5.64
C ILE A 127 0.27 7.43 6.24
N TYR A 128 1.49 7.36 5.74
CA TYR A 128 2.59 8.25 6.07
C TYR A 128 2.97 9.10 4.87
N ASP A 129 3.34 10.34 5.12
CA ASP A 129 4.04 11.17 4.14
C ASP A 129 5.54 10.84 4.10
N GLU A 130 6.26 11.49 3.20
CA GLU A 130 7.70 11.32 3.02
C GLU A 130 8.56 11.83 4.20
N GLU A 131 7.99 12.64 5.10
CA GLU A 131 8.65 13.13 6.32
C GLU A 131 8.50 12.16 7.50
N GLY A 132 7.80 11.03 7.31
CA GLY A 132 7.52 10.06 8.36
C GLY A 132 6.38 10.48 9.29
N SER A 133 5.63 11.52 8.93
CA SER A 133 4.43 11.95 9.65
C SER A 133 3.27 11.05 9.29
N LYS A 134 2.56 10.56 10.31
CA LYS A 134 1.34 9.78 10.12
C LYS A 134 0.19 10.72 9.78
N ILE A 135 -0.25 10.71 8.53
CA ILE A 135 -1.30 11.62 8.03
C ILE A 135 -2.68 11.05 8.27
N TYR A 136 -2.81 9.72 8.21
CA TYR A 136 -4.09 9.06 8.41
C TYR A 136 -3.92 7.67 9.01
N GLU A 137 -4.92 7.24 9.76
CA GLU A 137 -4.99 5.91 10.33
C GLU A 137 -6.45 5.46 10.47
N TYR A 138 -6.74 4.28 9.93
CA TYR A 138 -8.02 3.60 10.12
C TYR A 138 -7.84 2.33 10.93
N LYS A 139 -8.45 2.27 12.12
CA LYS A 139 -8.43 1.12 13.04
C LYS A 139 -9.73 0.32 13.08
N GLY A 140 -10.68 0.62 12.19
CA GLY A 140 -12.00 -0.01 12.23
C GLY A 140 -11.99 -1.42 11.65
N THR A 141 -13.03 -2.18 11.99
CA THR A 141 -13.27 -3.54 11.49
C THR A 141 -14.23 -3.59 10.31
N LYS A 142 -14.91 -2.47 10.02
CA LYS A 142 -15.85 -2.36 8.91
C LYS A 142 -15.09 -2.06 7.61
N PRO A 143 -15.58 -2.54 6.45
CA PRO A 143 -15.06 -2.09 5.17
C PRO A 143 -15.12 -0.56 5.07
N THR A 144 -14.04 0.05 4.58
CA THR A 144 -13.95 1.50 4.39
C THR A 144 -13.27 1.80 3.06
N LEU A 145 -13.64 2.93 2.45
CA LEU A 145 -12.97 3.46 1.26
C LEU A 145 -12.18 4.70 1.66
N ILE A 146 -10.87 4.66 1.44
CA ILE A 146 -9.97 5.80 1.70
C ILE A 146 -9.61 6.41 0.35
N LEU A 147 -9.85 7.72 0.20
CA LEU A 147 -9.55 8.44 -1.03
C LEU A 147 -8.44 9.45 -0.79
N LEU A 148 -7.36 9.29 -1.56
CA LEU A 148 -6.21 10.15 -1.54
C LEU A 148 -6.09 10.82 -2.90
N PRO A 149 -6.09 12.16 -2.97
CA PRO A 149 -5.89 12.84 -4.24
C PRO A 149 -4.48 12.52 -4.77
N MET A 150 -4.34 12.28 -6.08
CA MET A 150 -3.07 11.82 -6.65
C MET A 150 -1.90 12.78 -6.43
N ASN A 151 -2.18 14.07 -6.29
CA ASN A 151 -1.16 15.07 -5.98
C ASN A 151 -0.65 14.98 -4.54
N PHE A 152 -1.30 14.25 -3.64
CA PHE A 152 -0.90 14.13 -2.24
C PHE A 152 0.57 13.75 -2.07
N PHE A 153 1.03 12.78 -2.86
CA PHE A 153 2.40 12.27 -2.83
C PHE A 153 3.40 13.09 -3.67
N ARG A 154 2.93 14.15 -4.34
CA ARG A 154 3.76 15.08 -5.14
C ARG A 154 3.75 16.52 -4.63
N ARG A 155 2.67 16.90 -3.93
CA ARG A 155 2.34 18.21 -3.37
C ARG A 155 1.42 17.97 -2.16
N LYS A 156 1.96 18.12 -0.94
CA LYS A 156 1.22 17.95 0.33
C LYS A 156 -0.21 18.49 0.24
N SER A 157 -1.20 17.58 0.17
CA SER A 157 -2.63 17.92 0.11
C SER A 157 -3.36 17.26 1.28
N LYS A 158 -4.62 17.65 1.56
CA LYS A 158 -5.38 17.09 2.69
C LYS A 158 -5.97 15.73 2.32
N VAL A 159 -5.85 14.75 3.21
CA VAL A 159 -6.52 13.44 3.11
C VAL A 159 -8.02 13.60 3.38
N ILE A 160 -8.87 13.05 2.51
CA ILE A 160 -10.32 12.99 2.72
C ILE A 160 -10.66 11.57 3.16
N GLY A 161 -10.71 11.36 4.48
CA GLY A 161 -10.92 10.04 5.08
C GLY A 161 -12.38 9.63 5.29
N ASP A 162 -13.34 10.16 4.52
CA ASP A 162 -14.76 9.91 4.78
C ASP A 162 -15.60 9.85 3.50
N LEU A 163 -16.13 8.66 3.21
CA LEU A 163 -16.94 8.37 2.03
C LEU A 163 -18.20 9.25 1.97
N ASP A 164 -18.80 9.55 3.13
CA ASP A 164 -20.00 10.37 3.22
C ASP A 164 -19.72 11.84 2.83
N LYS A 165 -18.56 12.37 3.21
CA LYS A 165 -18.12 13.70 2.79
C LYS A 165 -17.81 13.75 1.30
N LEU A 166 -17.29 12.67 0.72
CA LEU A 166 -17.06 12.59 -0.72
C LEU A 166 -18.38 12.51 -1.49
N ILE A 167 -19.33 11.67 -1.07
CA ILE A 167 -20.66 11.59 -1.69
C ILE A 167 -21.36 12.94 -1.63
N HIS A 168 -21.25 13.66 -0.50
CA HIS A 168 -21.76 15.01 -0.36
C HIS A 168 -21.10 15.97 -1.37
N ASN A 169 -19.76 16.01 -1.42
CA ASN A 169 -19.04 16.88 -2.34
C ASN A 169 -19.32 16.56 -3.81
N MET A 170 -19.37 15.28 -4.19
CA MET A 170 -19.69 14.85 -5.55
C MET A 170 -21.12 15.22 -5.97
N LYS A 171 -22.09 15.18 -5.04
CA LYS A 171 -23.44 15.67 -5.28
C LYS A 171 -23.43 17.18 -5.55
N THR A 172 -22.67 17.95 -4.76
CA THR A 172 -22.55 19.40 -4.93
C THR A 172 -21.93 19.78 -6.28
N TYR A 173 -20.88 19.08 -6.72
CA TYR A 173 -20.27 19.32 -8.04
C TYR A 173 -21.21 18.99 -9.21
N ARG A 174 -22.03 17.93 -9.11
CA ARG A 174 -23.06 17.61 -10.13
C ARG A 174 -24.17 18.66 -10.23
N THR A 175 -24.43 19.41 -9.17
CA THR A 175 -25.42 20.50 -9.19
C THR A 175 -24.88 21.72 -9.91
N ILE A 176 -23.58 22.01 -9.75
CA ILE A 176 -22.89 23.15 -10.37
C ILE A 176 -22.72 22.95 -11.89
N GLU A 177 -22.51 21.72 -12.37
CA GLU A 177 -22.44 21.43 -13.82
C GLU A 177 -23.83 21.43 -14.51
N ARG A 178 -24.91 21.52 -13.75
CA ARG A 178 -26.30 21.55 -14.26
C ARG A 178 -26.95 22.93 -14.17
N SER A 179 -26.24 23.94 -13.66
CA SER A 179 -26.64 25.35 -13.56
C SER A 179 -25.79 26.20 -14.50
#